data_AF-K1Y9C6-F1
#
_entry.id   AF-K1Y9C6-F1
#
_cell.length_a   1.000
_cell.length_b   1.000
_cell.length_c   1.000
_cell.angle_alpha   90.00
_cell.angle_beta   90.00
_cell.angle_gamma   90.00
#
_symmetry.space_group_name_H-M   'P 1'
#
loop_
_entity.id
_entity.type
_entity.pdbx_description
1 polymer ?
#
loop_
_entity_poly.entity_id
_entity_poly.type
_entity_poly.pdbx_seq_one_letter_code
_entity_poly.pdbx_strand_id
1 'polypeptide(L)'
;MSLKVSGPSTSGVASVSIQSQNITPVEGATVTGKWTVAGATTNVLGVTDVAGQVTFQSSAIRKAATGTVYSFEVTNVSLAGGAVYNSAGNVETSDSIIK
;
A
#
# COMPACT_ATOMS: atom_id res chain seq x y z
N MET A 1 -3.58 -0.32 -8.06
CA MET A 1 -4.52 0.01 -6.95
C MET A 1 -5.98 -0.26 -7.36
N SER A 2 -6.95 -0.29 -6.44
CA SER A 2 -8.41 -0.32 -6.76
C SER A 2 -9.27 0.48 -5.78
N LEU A 3 -10.53 0.76 -6.16
CA LEU A 3 -11.55 1.32 -5.28
C LEU A 3 -12.46 0.23 -4.74
N LYS A 4 -12.81 0.33 -3.45
CA LYS A 4 -13.83 -0.48 -2.79
C LYS A 4 -15.00 0.40 -2.38
N VAL A 5 -16.18 0.08 -2.89
CA VAL A 5 -17.44 0.76 -2.55
C VAL A 5 -18.25 -0.15 -1.63
N SER A 6 -18.69 0.38 -0.48
CA SER A 6 -19.57 -0.31 0.46
C SER A 6 -20.67 0.64 0.92
N GLY A 7 -21.88 0.44 0.39
CA GLY A 7 -22.98 1.38 0.54
C GLY A 7 -22.57 2.79 0.09
N PRO A 8 -22.78 3.84 0.92
CA PRO A 8 -22.41 5.21 0.55
C PRO A 8 -20.91 5.49 0.65
N SER A 9 -20.11 4.55 1.13
CA SER A 9 -18.69 4.79 1.47
C SER A 9 -17.76 4.26 0.37
N THR A 10 -16.65 4.97 0.14
CA THR A 10 -15.60 4.56 -0.79
C THR A 10 -14.23 4.64 -0.13
N SER A 11 -13.42 3.59 -0.29
CA SER A 11 -12.03 3.50 0.18
C SER A 11 -11.11 3.06 -0.96
N GLY A 12 -9.84 3.46 -0.91
CA GLY A 12 -8.79 2.90 -1.74
C GLY A 12 -8.26 1.58 -1.18
N VAL A 13 -7.84 0.69 -2.07
CA VAL A 13 -7.18 -0.59 -1.74
C VAL A 13 -5.87 -0.66 -2.54
N ALA A 14 -4.75 -0.77 -1.82
CA ALA A 14 -3.43 -0.94 -2.40
C ALA A 14 -2.92 -2.36 -2.08
N SER A 15 -2.49 -3.10 -3.09
CA SER A 15 -1.71 -4.34 -2.90
C SER A 15 -0.25 -4.00 -3.15
N VAL A 16 0.62 -4.37 -2.22
CA VAL A 16 2.07 -4.22 -2.32
C VAL A 16 2.67 -5.61 -2.44
N SER A 17 3.57 -5.78 -3.40
CA SER A 17 4.36 -7.00 -3.58
C SER A 17 5.82 -6.71 -3.27
N ILE A 18 6.44 -7.53 -2.42
CA ILE A 18 7.86 -7.47 -2.10
C ILE A 18 8.53 -8.73 -2.64
N GLN A 19 9.58 -8.52 -3.42
CA GLN A 19 10.36 -9.59 -4.03
C GLN A 19 11.86 -9.34 -3.83
N SER A 20 12.64 -10.42 -3.78
CA SER A 20 14.10 -10.37 -3.80
C SER A 20 14.63 -10.05 -5.20
N GLN A 21 15.94 -9.83 -5.32
CA GLN A 21 16.60 -9.63 -6.62
C GLN A 21 16.43 -10.81 -7.59
N ASN A 22 16.15 -12.00 -7.06
CA ASN A 22 15.91 -13.22 -7.85
C ASN A 22 14.42 -13.41 -8.20
N ILE A 23 13.59 -12.36 -8.06
CA ILE A 23 12.14 -12.39 -8.32
C ILE A 23 11.44 -13.47 -7.47
N THR A 24 11.97 -13.70 -6.26
CA THR A 24 11.35 -14.60 -5.28
C THR A 24 10.50 -13.77 -4.33
N PRO A 25 9.23 -14.13 -4.08
CA PRO A 25 8.41 -13.44 -3.09
C PRO A 25 9.06 -13.46 -1.70
N VAL A 26 8.95 -12.34 -0.97
CA VAL A 26 9.50 -12.20 0.38
C VAL A 26 8.36 -12.20 1.38
N GLU A 27 8.16 -13.33 2.06
CA GLU A 27 7.25 -13.45 3.20
C GLU A 27 7.83 -12.76 4.45
N GLY A 28 6.95 -12.22 5.30
CA GLY A 28 7.33 -11.70 6.61
C GLY A 28 7.95 -10.29 6.59
N ALA A 29 8.02 -9.64 5.43
CA ALA A 29 8.48 -8.27 5.32
C ALA A 29 7.44 -7.32 5.93
N THR A 30 7.86 -6.48 6.86
CA THR A 30 7.04 -5.39 7.38
C THR A 30 7.11 -4.22 6.41
N VAL A 31 5.96 -3.85 5.86
CA VAL A 31 5.79 -2.72 4.95
C VAL A 31 5.10 -1.59 5.71
N THR A 32 5.75 -0.44 5.77
CA THR A 32 5.15 0.81 6.21
C THR A 32 4.65 1.57 5.00
N GLY A 33 3.38 1.96 5.03
CA GLY A 33 2.77 2.77 3.99
C GLY A 33 2.08 3.99 4.55
N LYS A 34 1.74 4.91 3.65
CA LYS A 34 1.03 6.16 3.94
C LYS A 34 -0.07 6.35 2.90
N TRP A 35 -1.31 6.46 3.37
CA TRP A 35 -2.43 6.93 2.57
C TRP A 35 -2.51 8.45 2.63
N THR A 36 -2.82 9.07 1.49
CA THR A 36 -3.26 10.45 1.38
C THR A 36 -4.60 10.45 0.65
N VAL A 37 -5.67 10.87 1.32
CA VAL A 37 -7.02 10.91 0.74
C VAL A 37 -7.70 12.21 1.12
N ALA A 38 -8.17 12.98 0.13
CA ALA A 38 -8.83 14.27 0.34
C ALA A 38 -8.03 15.22 1.27
N GLY A 39 -6.69 15.20 1.16
CA GLY A 39 -5.78 16.02 1.98
C GLY A 39 -5.46 15.46 3.37
N ALA A 40 -6.16 14.43 3.85
CA ALA A 40 -5.83 13.75 5.09
C ALA A 40 -4.80 12.64 4.86
N THR A 41 -3.84 12.50 5.79
CA THR A 41 -2.83 11.44 5.73
C THR A 41 -3.00 10.42 6.85
N THR A 42 -2.69 9.15 6.59
CA THR A 42 -2.74 8.08 7.60
C THR A 42 -1.66 7.05 7.32
N ASN A 43 -0.85 6.73 8.33
CA ASN A 43 0.17 5.69 8.23
C ASN A 43 -0.44 4.32 8.54
N VAL A 44 0.04 3.30 7.83
CA VAL A 44 -0.38 1.90 8.00
C VAL A 44 0.85 0.99 7.98
N LEU A 45 0.73 -0.15 8.63
CA LEU A 45 1.76 -1.18 8.73
C LEU A 45 1.13 -2.53 8.45
N GLY A 46 1.85 -3.38 7.73
CA GLY A 46 1.39 -4.72 7.40
C GLY A 46 2.55 -5.63 7.07
N VAL A 47 2.31 -6.93 7.18
CA VAL A 47 3.33 -7.96 6.96
C VAL A 47 2.96 -8.73 5.70
N THR A 48 3.94 -8.98 4.83
CA THR A 48 3.73 -9.77 3.63
C THR A 48 3.44 -11.24 3.94
N ASP A 49 2.53 -11.83 3.19
CA ASP A 49 2.19 -13.25 3.25
C ASP A 49 3.19 -14.13 2.47
N VAL A 50 2.91 -15.44 2.38
CA VAL A 50 3.71 -16.43 1.64
C VAL A 50 3.89 -16.09 0.15
N ALA A 51 2.99 -15.27 -0.42
CA ALA A 51 3.08 -14.79 -1.79
C ALA A 51 3.85 -13.46 -1.89
N GLY A 52 4.47 -13.01 -0.80
CA GLY A 52 5.19 -11.75 -0.73
C GLY A 52 4.28 -10.53 -0.83
N GLN A 53 2.99 -10.68 -0.51
CA GLN A 53 1.99 -9.64 -0.71
C GLN A 53 1.39 -9.14 0.59
N VAL A 54 1.05 -7.86 0.62
CA VAL A 54 0.27 -7.25 1.69
C VAL A 54 -0.72 -6.25 1.10
N THR A 55 -1.95 -6.26 1.60
CA THR A 55 -3.01 -5.35 1.15
C THR A 55 -3.33 -4.32 2.24
N PHE A 56 -3.38 -3.06 1.85
CA PHE A 56 -3.77 -1.93 2.68
C PHE A 56 -5.08 -1.33 2.18
N GLN A 57 -5.96 -0.98 3.13
CA GLN A 57 -7.17 -0.23 2.83
C GLN A 57 -7.06 1.16 3.46
N SER A 58 -7.43 2.19 2.70
CA SER A 58 -7.55 3.54 3.26
C SER A 58 -8.74 3.64 4.21
N SER A 59 -8.79 4.71 4.99
CA SER A 59 -10.04 5.17 5.60
C SER A 59 -11.12 5.34 4.53
N ALA A 60 -12.36 4.95 4.87
CA ALA A 60 -13.49 5.08 3.96
C ALA A 60 -14.10 6.48 4.07
N ILE A 61 -14.35 7.12 2.93
CA ILE A 61 -15.03 8.41 2.86
C ILE A 61 -16.48 8.17 2.49
N ARG A 62 -17.40 8.58 3.38
CA ARG A 62 -18.84 8.52 3.11
C ARG A 62 -19.23 9.60 2.10
N LYS A 63 -19.94 9.21 1.05
CA LYS A 63 -20.33 10.08 -0.08
C LYS A 63 -19.15 10.85 -0.66
N ALA A 64 -18.02 10.16 -0.86
CA ALA A 64 -16.86 10.74 -1.53
C ALA A 64 -17.27 11.37 -2.86
N ALA A 65 -16.82 12.61 -3.11
CA ALA A 65 -17.11 13.33 -4.34
C ALA A 65 -16.40 12.67 -5.53
N THR A 66 -16.98 12.75 -6.73
CA THR A 66 -16.26 12.43 -7.96
C THR A 66 -15.02 13.32 -8.06
N GLY A 67 -13.88 12.74 -8.45
CA GLY A 67 -12.58 13.40 -8.41
C GLY A 67 -11.82 13.24 -7.10
N THR A 68 -12.37 12.56 -6.08
CA THR A 68 -11.60 12.24 -4.86
C THR A 68 -10.44 11.33 -5.21
N VAL A 69 -9.22 11.80 -4.95
CA VAL A 69 -7.98 11.06 -5.17
C VAL A 69 -7.61 10.26 -3.92
N TYR A 70 -7.30 8.99 -4.11
CA TYR A 70 -6.77 8.07 -3.12
C TYR A 70 -5.34 7.72 -3.53
N SER A 71 -4.35 8.20 -2.78
CA SER A 71 -2.93 7.95 -3.05
C SER A 71 -2.33 7.10 -1.94
N PHE A 72 -1.52 6.11 -2.31
CA PHE A 72 -0.77 5.28 -1.38
C PHE A 72 0.72 5.34 -1.71
N GLU A 73 1.55 5.42 -0.69
CA GLU A 73 3.00 5.45 -0.80
C GLU A 73 3.60 4.45 0.20
N VAL A 74 4.50 3.58 -0.26
CA VAL A 74 5.36 2.76 0.58
C VAL A 74 6.52 3.63 1.07
N THR A 75 6.61 3.84 2.37
CA THR A 75 7.61 4.73 2.99
C THR A 75 8.79 3.97 3.60
N ASN A 76 8.59 2.70 3.97
CA ASN A 76 9.66 1.86 4.49
C ASN A 76 9.34 0.37 4.30
N VAL A 77 10.38 -0.44 4.18
CA VAL A 77 10.29 -1.90 4.21
C VAL A 77 11.40 -2.43 5.12
N SER A 78 11.06 -3.34 6.03
CA SER A 78 12.02 -4.03 6.88
C SER A 78 11.73 -5.52 6.95
N LEU A 79 12.77 -6.33 7.13
CA LEU A 79 12.66 -7.76 7.31
C LEU A 79 13.51 -8.19 8.51
N ALA A 80 12.93 -9.00 9.40
CA ALA A 80 13.67 -9.55 10.53
C ALA A 80 14.82 -10.44 10.04
N GLY A 81 15.92 -10.50 10.79
CA GLY A 81 17.08 -11.31 10.42
C GLY A 81 18.13 -10.60 9.56
N GLY A 82 18.04 -9.27 9.40
CA GLY A 82 19.15 -8.45 8.92
C GLY A 82 19.25 -8.27 7.40
N ALA A 83 18.23 -8.66 6.64
CA ALA A 83 18.16 -8.31 5.23
C ALA A 83 18.05 -6.78 5.07
N VAL A 84 18.85 -6.22 4.15
CA VAL A 84 18.88 -4.79 3.88
C VAL A 84 17.90 -4.47 2.74
N TYR A 85 16.98 -3.56 3.00
CA TYR A 85 16.10 -3.04 1.97
C TYR A 85 16.88 -2.15 0.99
N ASN A 86 16.82 -2.47 -0.30
CA ASN A 86 17.44 -1.69 -1.38
C ASN A 86 16.37 -0.88 -2.12
N SER A 87 16.18 0.38 -1.73
CA SER A 87 15.19 1.26 -2.35
C SER A 87 15.48 1.59 -3.82
N ALA A 88 16.72 1.48 -4.28
CA ALA A 88 17.07 1.71 -5.69
C ALA A 88 16.56 0.58 -6.62
N GLY A 89 16.19 -0.57 -6.06
CA GLY A 89 15.60 -1.69 -6.80
C GLY A 89 14.08 -1.60 -6.96
N ASN A 90 13.44 -0.56 -6.43
CA ASN A 90 11.99 -0.43 -6.48
C ASN A 90 11.53 -0.14 -7.91
N VAL A 91 10.56 -0.93 -8.39
CA VAL A 91 9.87 -0.66 -9.65
C VAL A 91 8.86 0.49 -9.47
N GLU A 92 8.16 0.49 -8.34
CA GLU A 92 7.16 1.49 -7.98
C GLU A 92 7.04 1.57 -6.46
N THR A 93 6.82 2.77 -5.92
CA THR A 93 6.59 2.98 -4.48
C THR A 93 5.31 3.74 -4.18
N SER A 94 4.63 4.29 -5.18
CA SER A 94 3.37 5.00 -4.98
C SER A 94 2.46 4.88 -6.18
N ASP A 95 1.16 4.82 -5.92
CA ASP A 95 0.11 4.75 -6.93
C ASP A 95 -1.09 5.59 -6.45
N SER A 96 -1.95 6.01 -7.38
CA SER A 96 -3.15 6.80 -7.09
C SER A 96 -4.33 6.39 -7.95
N ILE A 97 -5.53 6.36 -7.35
CA ILE A 97 -6.79 6.13 -8.06
C ILE A 97 -7.81 7.21 -7.72
N ILE A 98 -8.67 7.53 -8.68
CA ILE A 98 -9.68 8.58 -8.58
C ILE A 98 -11.07 7.96 -8.59
N LYS A 99 -11.96 8.44 -7.71
CA LYS A 99 -13.39 8.09 -7.69
C LYS A 99 -14.20 8.81 -8.78
#